data_AF-A0A5P0YNU6-F1
#
_entry.id   AF-A0A5P0YNU6-F1
#
_cell.length_a   1.000
_cell.length_b   1.000
_cell.length_c   1.000
_cell.angle_alpha   90.00
_cell.angle_beta   90.00
_cell.angle_gamma   90.00
#
_symmetry.space_group_name_H-M   'P 1'
#
loop_
_entity.id
_entity.type
_entity.pdbx_description
1 polymer ?
#
loop_
_entity_poly.entity_id
_entity_poly.type
_entity_poly.pdbx_seq_one_letter_code
_entity_poly.pdbx_strand_id
1 'polypeptide(L)'
;MSYSDVRELRTALQTATDIAYGWEANPPVDQLAEVSDALRRALASVRAMESELGGTTGCREHPRGAVDPLYGDKDDPLPPGWGRCLLCNDRRRRAASGRRAAR
;
A
#
# COMPACT_ATOMS: atom_id res chain seq x y z
N MET A 1 -5.78 -7.67 -7.03
CA MET A 1 -4.93 -7.47 -8.21
C MET A 1 -5.85 -7.30 -9.39
N SER A 2 -6.40 -6.10 -9.56
CA SER A 2 -7.09 -5.83 -10.80
C SER A 2 -6.06 -5.77 -11.93
N TYR A 3 -6.12 -6.71 -12.87
CA TYR A 3 -5.29 -6.71 -14.08
C TYR A 3 -5.44 -5.40 -14.87
N SER A 4 -6.56 -4.68 -14.66
CA SER A 4 -6.78 -3.33 -15.18
C SER A 4 -5.75 -2.32 -14.67
N ASP A 5 -5.41 -2.31 -13.39
CA ASP A 5 -4.61 -1.23 -12.78
C ASP A 5 -3.14 -1.32 -13.19
N VAL A 6 -2.64 -2.54 -13.32
CA VAL A 6 -1.28 -2.79 -13.85
C VAL A 6 -1.21 -2.40 -15.33
N ARG A 7 -2.26 -2.69 -16.11
CA ARG A 7 -2.34 -2.29 -17.52
C ARG A 7 -2.42 -0.76 -17.65
N GLU A 8 -3.28 -0.11 -16.87
CA GLU A 8 -3.45 1.35 -16.88
C GLU A 8 -2.17 2.06 -16.47
N LEU A 9 -1.48 1.58 -15.42
CA LEU A 9 -0.18 2.10 -15.03
C LEU A 9 0.82 2.05 -16.19
N ARG A 10 0.95 0.90 -16.85
CA ARG A 10 1.88 0.72 -17.98
C ARG A 10 1.52 1.63 -19.15
N THR A 11 0.25 1.72 -19.51
CA THR A 11 -0.23 2.59 -20.58
C THR A 11 0.05 4.06 -20.26
N ALA A 12 -0.29 4.52 -19.05
CA ALA A 12 -0.08 5.90 -18.64
C ALA A 12 1.40 6.30 -18.62
N LEU A 13 2.29 5.42 -18.15
CA LEU A 13 3.73 5.64 -18.19
C LEU A 13 4.27 5.68 -19.62
N GLN A 14 3.85 4.75 -20.48
CA GLN A 14 4.25 4.73 -21.88
C GLN A 14 3.83 6.02 -22.58
N THR A 15 2.59 6.48 -22.39
CA THR A 15 2.10 7.76 -22.94
C THR A 15 2.95 8.94 -22.46
N ALA A 16 3.26 9.02 -21.17
CA ALA A 16 4.11 10.09 -20.64
C ALA A 16 5.51 10.08 -21.26
N THR A 17 6.11 8.89 -21.41
CA THR A 17 7.41 8.71 -22.06
C THR A 17 7.37 9.09 -23.54
N ASP A 18 6.35 8.65 -24.28
CA ASP A 18 6.23 8.94 -25.72
C ASP A 18 6.10 10.44 -25.99
N ILE A 19 5.31 11.17 -25.17
CA ILE A 19 5.19 12.63 -25.29
C ILE A 19 6.53 13.30 -24.95
N ALA A 20 7.16 12.90 -23.84
CA ALA A 20 8.38 13.52 -23.37
C ALA A 20 9.62 13.21 -24.24
N TYR A 21 9.60 12.10 -25.00
CA TYR A 21 10.73 11.66 -25.82
C TYR A 21 11.10 12.68 -26.90
N GLY A 22 10.12 13.41 -27.44
CA GLY A 22 10.31 14.43 -28.47
C GLY A 22 10.70 15.80 -27.93
N TRP A 23 10.84 15.97 -26.61
CA TRP A 23 11.13 17.27 -26.01
C TRP A 23 12.61 17.63 -26.15
N GLU A 24 12.86 18.78 -26.76
CA GLU A 24 14.12 19.50 -26.65
C GLU A 24 14.01 20.55 -25.52
N ALA A 25 14.53 21.77 -25.71
CA ALA A 25 14.31 22.86 -24.77
C ALA A 25 12.92 23.51 -25.00
N ASN A 26 12.25 23.90 -23.91
CA ASN A 26 10.94 24.56 -23.90
C ASN A 26 9.80 23.74 -24.56
N PRO A 27 9.35 22.64 -23.91
CA PRO A 27 8.21 21.87 -24.40
C PRO A 27 6.93 22.72 -24.48
N PRO A 28 6.06 22.47 -25.47
CA PRO A 28 4.76 23.13 -25.59
C PRO A 28 3.89 22.97 -24.33
N VAL A 29 3.12 24.01 -23.98
CA VAL A 29 2.30 24.03 -22.76
C VAL A 29 1.20 22.96 -22.77
N ASP A 30 0.63 22.69 -23.94
CA ASP A 30 -0.32 21.60 -24.20
C ASP A 30 0.32 20.23 -23.92
N GLN A 31 1.52 19.97 -24.43
CA GLN A 31 2.24 18.71 -24.16
C GLN A 31 2.60 18.55 -22.67
N LEU A 32 2.95 19.66 -21.99
CA LEU A 32 3.16 19.65 -20.54
C LEU A 32 1.88 19.25 -19.78
N ALA A 33 0.71 19.73 -20.21
CA ALA A 33 -0.57 19.36 -19.62
C ALA A 33 -0.90 17.89 -19.84
N GLU A 34 -0.65 17.37 -21.05
CA GLU A 34 -0.87 15.96 -21.41
C GLU A 34 0.02 15.01 -20.61
N VAL A 35 1.31 15.33 -20.46
CA VAL A 35 2.22 14.54 -19.60
C VAL A 35 1.79 14.61 -18.13
N SER A 36 1.37 15.78 -17.65
CA SER A 36 0.87 15.92 -16.28
C SER A 36 -0.35 15.02 -16.03
N ASP A 37 -1.28 14.94 -16.98
CA ASP A 37 -2.43 14.05 -16.88
C ASP A 37 -2.03 12.57 -16.89
N ALA A 38 -1.16 12.16 -17.82
CA ALA A 38 -0.66 10.79 -17.89
C ALA A 38 0.03 10.37 -16.58
N LEU A 39 0.86 11.24 -15.98
CA LEU A 39 1.50 10.97 -14.70
C LEU A 39 0.50 10.90 -13.53
N ARG A 40 -0.56 11.73 -13.55
CA ARG A 40 -1.65 11.63 -12.55
C ARG A 40 -2.38 10.29 -12.63
N ARG A 41 -2.66 9.79 -13.84
CA ARG A 41 -3.29 8.48 -14.05
C ARG A 41 -2.40 7.33 -13.58
N ALA A 42 -1.09 7.42 -13.85
CA ALA A 42 -0.11 6.46 -13.34
C ALA A 42 -0.10 6.45 -11.79
N LEU A 43 -0.04 7.61 -11.15
CA LEU A 43 -0.08 7.73 -9.69
C LEU A 43 -1.38 7.18 -9.09
N ALA A 44 -2.53 7.44 -9.71
CA ALA A 44 -3.81 6.92 -9.27
C ALA A 44 -3.82 5.38 -9.28
N SER A 45 -3.29 4.77 -10.35
CA SER A 45 -3.17 3.31 -10.48
C SER A 45 -2.27 2.72 -9.38
N VAL A 46 -1.14 3.37 -9.08
CA VAL A 46 -0.26 2.95 -7.97
C VAL A 46 -0.98 3.01 -6.63
N ARG A 47 -1.69 4.09 -6.34
CA ARG A 47 -2.45 4.23 -5.08
C ARG A 47 -3.58 3.19 -4.95
N ALA A 48 -4.26 2.86 -6.05
CA ALA A 48 -5.25 1.80 -6.07
C ALA A 48 -4.61 0.45 -5.71
N MET A 49 -3.46 0.13 -6.32
CA MET A 49 -2.71 -1.08 -5.98
C MET A 49 -2.20 -1.06 -4.54
N GLU A 50 -1.73 0.07 -4.00
CA GLU A 50 -1.33 0.19 -2.60
C GLU A 50 -2.51 -0.04 -1.65
N SER A 51 -3.70 0.43 -1.99
CA SER A 51 -4.92 0.17 -1.22
C SER A 51 -5.27 -1.32 -1.24
N GLU A 52 -5.21 -1.97 -2.41
CA GLU A 52 -5.42 -3.42 -2.53
C GLU A 52 -4.34 -4.25 -1.81
N LEU A 53 -3.08 -3.81 -1.85
CA LEU A 53 -1.93 -4.55 -1.34
C LEU A 53 -1.60 -4.26 0.12
N GLY A 54 -1.92 -3.07 0.62
CA GLY A 54 -1.73 -2.63 2.01
C GLY A 54 -2.54 -3.43 3.02
N GLY A 55 -3.54 -4.16 2.51
CA GLY A 55 -4.26 -5.24 3.17
C GLY A 55 -5.02 -4.83 4.42
N THR A 56 -5.84 -5.75 4.92
CA THR A 56 -6.82 -5.47 5.99
C THR A 56 -6.18 -5.18 7.35
N THR A 57 -4.92 -5.57 7.55
CA THR A 57 -4.23 -5.36 8.83
C THR A 57 -3.56 -3.99 8.93
N GLY A 58 -3.18 -3.37 7.81
CA GLY A 58 -2.33 -2.16 7.81
C GLY A 58 -0.93 -2.36 8.40
N CYS A 59 -0.45 -3.60 8.48
CA CYS A 59 0.91 -3.92 8.92
C CYS A 59 1.88 -3.89 7.73
N ARG A 60 3.07 -3.28 7.89
CA ARG A 60 4.11 -3.26 6.85
C ARG A 60 4.71 -4.65 6.58
N GLU A 61 4.80 -5.50 7.60
CA GLU A 61 5.35 -6.85 7.47
C GLU A 61 4.32 -7.85 6.92
N HIS A 62 3.06 -7.74 7.34
CA HIS A 62 1.99 -8.66 6.98
C HIS A 62 0.73 -7.92 6.53
N PRO A 63 0.79 -7.13 5.45
CA PRO A 63 -0.34 -6.28 5.07
C PRO A 63 -1.61 -7.10 4.85
N ARG A 64 -1.49 -8.26 4.20
CA ARG A 64 -2.56 -9.24 3.98
C ARG A 64 -2.63 -10.37 5.03
N GLY A 65 -2.04 -10.18 6.20
CA GLY A 65 -2.16 -11.14 7.30
C GLY A 65 -3.59 -11.25 7.83
N ALA A 66 -3.86 -12.22 8.70
CA ALA A 66 -5.13 -12.28 9.42
C ALA A 66 -5.28 -11.06 10.35
N VAL A 67 -6.49 -10.50 10.41
CA VAL A 67 -6.84 -9.48 11.40
C VAL A 67 -7.05 -10.16 12.75
N ASP A 68 -6.48 -9.59 13.81
CA ASP A 68 -6.63 -10.07 15.18
C ASP A 68 -8.09 -9.88 15.65
N PRO A 69 -8.80 -10.95 16.05
CA PRO A 69 -10.19 -10.85 16.49
C PRO A 69 -10.40 -9.91 17.68
N LEU A 70 -9.38 -9.73 18.53
CA LEU A 70 -9.44 -8.82 19.68
C LEU A 70 -9.29 -7.34 19.30
N TYR A 71 -8.96 -7.05 18.04
CA TYR A 71 -8.84 -5.66 17.58
C TYR A 71 -10.23 -5.02 17.46
N GLY A 72 -10.54 -4.10 18.36
CA GLY A 72 -11.85 -3.44 18.43
C GLY A 72 -12.89 -4.20 19.25
N ASP A 73 -12.49 -5.31 19.89
CA ASP A 73 -13.28 -5.95 20.93
C ASP A 73 -13.35 -5.03 22.15
N LYS A 74 -14.56 -4.82 22.69
CA LYS A 74 -14.83 -3.91 23.81
C LYS A 74 -14.66 -4.61 25.15
N ASP A 75 -14.90 -5.92 25.16
CA ASP A 75 -14.92 -6.75 26.35
C ASP A 75 -13.54 -7.36 26.61
N ASP A 76 -12.75 -7.61 25.55
CA ASP A 76 -11.34 -8.03 25.63
C ASP A 76 -10.44 -7.25 24.65
N PRO A 77 -10.17 -5.95 24.91
CA PRO A 77 -9.40 -5.13 23.98
C PRO A 77 -7.92 -5.50 23.96
N LEU A 78 -7.32 -5.40 22.78
CA LEU A 78 -5.87 -5.49 22.65
C LEU A 78 -5.13 -4.46 23.52
N PRO A 79 -3.95 -4.81 24.08
CA PRO A 79 -3.16 -3.86 24.86
C PRO A 79 -2.75 -2.62 24.03
N PRO A 80 -2.48 -1.48 24.70
CA PRO A 80 -2.00 -0.28 24.01
C PRO A 80 -0.76 -0.53 23.15
N GLY A 81 -0.74 0.04 21.94
CA GLY A 81 0.35 -0.13 20.97
C GLY A 81 0.30 -1.43 20.15
N TRP A 82 -0.74 -2.25 20.32
CA TRP A 82 -1.00 -3.41 19.47
C TRP A 82 -1.85 -3.02 18.26
N GLY A 83 -1.50 -3.61 17.11
CA GLY A 83 -2.16 -3.32 15.84
C GLY A 83 -3.16 -4.41 15.47
N ARG A 84 -3.74 -4.30 14.26
CA ARG A 84 -4.68 -5.27 13.71
C ARG A 84 -4.05 -6.60 13.31
N CYS A 85 -2.74 -6.69 13.18
CA CYS A 85 -2.11 -7.87 12.59
C CYS A 85 -1.97 -9.02 13.60
N LEU A 86 -2.73 -10.10 13.38
CA LEU A 86 -2.70 -11.30 14.22
C LEU A 86 -1.30 -11.91 14.30
N LEU A 87 -0.56 -11.97 13.19
CA LEU A 87 0.78 -12.58 13.16
C LEU A 87 1.81 -11.80 14.00
N CYS A 88 1.78 -10.47 13.94
CA CYS A 88 2.64 -9.63 14.77
C CYS A 88 2.23 -9.72 16.25
N ASN A 89 0.93 -9.75 16.52
CA ASN A 89 0.40 -9.86 17.87
C ASN A 89 0.74 -11.24 18.48
N ASP A 90 0.61 -12.32 17.72
CA ASP A 90 1.01 -13.67 18.15
C ASP A 90 2.50 -13.77 18.45
N ARG A 91 3.35 -13.15 17.62
CA ARG A 91 4.79 -13.05 17.90
C ARG A 91 5.03 -12.34 19.24
N ARG A 92 4.32 -11.25 19.53
CA ARG A 92 4.39 -10.52 20.81
C ARG A 92 3.87 -11.36 21.99
N ARG A 93 2.74 -12.07 21.83
CA ARG A 93 2.17 -12.99 22.84
C ARG A 93 3.20 -14.05 23.24
N ARG A 94 3.80 -14.72 22.27
CA ARG A 94 4.84 -15.75 22.50
C ARG A 94 6.04 -15.17 23.25
N ALA A 95 6.51 -13.99 22.86
CA ALA A 95 7.62 -13.32 23.55
C ALA A 95 7.29 -12.90 24.99
N ALA A 96 6.03 -12.57 25.28
CA ALA A 96 5.59 -12.26 26.65
C ALA A 96 5.49 -13.52 27.52
N SER A 97 4.91 -14.60 27.00
CA SER A 97 4.77 -15.88 27.72
C SER A 97 6.13 -16.53 28.02
N GLY A 98 7.08 -16.50 27.07
CA GLY A 98 8.43 -17.01 27.30
C GLY A 98 9.19 -16.28 28.41
N ARG A 99 8.96 -14.97 28.58
CA ARG A 99 9.55 -14.18 29.68
C ARG A 99 8.95 -14.48 31.05
N ARG A 100 7.69 -14.93 31.11
CA ARG A 100 7.06 -15.40 32.36
C ARG A 100 7.53 -16.80 32.76
N ALA A 101 7.83 -17.67 31.78
CA ALA A 101 8.33 -19.03 32.07
C ALA A 101 9.80 -19.07 32.49
N ALA A 102 10.57 -18.02 32.18
CA ALA A 102 11.99 -17.89 32.55
C ALA A 102 12.23 -17.15 33.89
N ARG A 103 11.17 -16.78 34.61
CA ARG A 103 11.20 -16.21 35.96
C ARG A 103 10.65 -17.23 36.95
#